data_AF-A0A822G057-F1
#
_entry.id   AF-A0A822G057-F1
#
_cell.length_a   1.000
_cell.length_b   1.000
_cell.length_c   1.000
_cell.angle_alpha   90.00
_cell.angle_beta   90.00
_cell.angle_gamma   90.00
#
_symmetry.space_group_name_H-M   'P 1'
#
loop_
_entity.id
_entity.type
_entity.pdbx_description
1 polymer ?
#
loop_
_entity_poly.entity_id
_entity_poly.type
_entity_poly.pdbx_seq_one_letter_code
_entity_poly.pdbx_strand_id
1 'polypeptide(L)'
;HLLIVEPPASSARYHRVGSQRLFMHPIATFAVNPQDYDSYSAAYRQTWSALTDTLPLNVHLLTLDQLGPKDYLIRLEHYFELLDDDTYSKPVTIDLQSLFKSIGMISNTVELTLGANLPLADMQRLNWITADGQLSQMKTTSKFFEQEVFI
;
A
#
# COMPACT_ATOMS: atom_id res chain seq x y z
N HIS A 1 -26.79 -3.17 -1.07
CA HIS A 1 -26.24 -2.34 -2.16
C HIS A 1 -26.12 -0.92 -1.63
N LEU A 2 -25.06 -0.19 -2.00
CA LEU A 2 -24.84 1.20 -1.60
C LEU A 2 -24.96 2.08 -2.85
N LEU A 3 -25.82 3.10 -2.81
CA LEU A 3 -25.96 4.08 -3.88
C LEU A 3 -25.36 5.41 -3.40
N ILE A 4 -24.43 5.96 -4.18
CA ILE A 4 -23.79 7.25 -3.96
C ILE A 4 -24.05 8.10 -5.20
N VAL A 5 -24.52 9.33 -5.03
CA VAL A 5 -24.79 10.27 -6.12
C VAL A 5 -23.98 11.53 -5.88
N GLU A 6 -22.99 11.76 -6.74
CA GLU A 6 -22.03 12.87 -6.64
C GLU A 6 -21.75 13.47 -8.02
N PRO A 7 -21.32 14.74 -8.12
CA PRO A 7 -20.90 15.32 -9.38
C PRO A 7 -19.74 14.54 -10.02
N PRO A 8 -19.62 14.53 -11.37
CA PRO A 8 -18.58 13.77 -12.07
C PRO A 8 -17.16 14.00 -11.54
N ALA A 9 -16.84 15.24 -11.17
CA ALA A 9 -15.52 15.63 -10.66
C ALA A 9 -15.14 15.02 -9.30
N SER A 10 -16.10 14.47 -8.55
CA SER A 10 -15.84 13.89 -7.21
C SER A 10 -16.33 12.46 -7.05
N SER A 11 -17.16 11.98 -7.98
CA SER A 11 -17.77 10.66 -7.95
C SER A 11 -16.72 9.55 -7.84
N ALA A 12 -15.61 9.65 -8.57
CA ALA A 12 -14.56 8.64 -8.52
C ALA A 12 -13.93 8.55 -7.12
N ARG A 13 -13.60 9.69 -6.47
CA ARG A 13 -13.08 9.70 -5.09
C ARG A 13 -13.99 8.96 -4.12
N TYR A 14 -15.29 9.28 -4.12
CA TYR A 14 -16.23 8.62 -3.21
C TYR A 14 -16.40 7.14 -3.53
N HIS A 15 -16.41 6.77 -4.82
CA HIS A 15 -16.46 5.38 -5.25
C HIS A 15 -15.23 4.59 -4.79
N ARG A 16 -14.00 5.09 -5.01
CA ARG A 16 -12.75 4.42 -4.63
C ARG A 16 -12.67 4.20 -3.12
N VAL A 17 -12.80 5.28 -2.35
CA VAL A 17 -12.69 5.24 -0.88
C VAL A 17 -13.83 4.43 -0.26
N GLY A 18 -15.07 4.61 -0.76
CA GLY A 18 -16.24 3.90 -0.28
C GLY A 18 -16.16 2.39 -0.53
N SER A 19 -15.76 1.99 -1.74
CA SER A 19 -15.62 0.58 -2.11
C SER A 19 -14.55 -0.13 -1.28
N GLN A 20 -13.40 0.53 -1.07
CA GLN A 20 -12.33 -0.02 -0.24
C GLN A 20 -12.78 -0.21 1.21
N ARG A 21 -13.43 0.78 1.81
CA ARG A 21 -13.96 0.68 3.19
C ARG A 21 -15.01 -0.42 3.34
N LEU A 22 -15.87 -0.59 2.33
CA LEU A 22 -16.89 -1.63 2.32
C LEU A 22 -16.27 -3.02 2.23
N PHE A 23 -15.24 -3.18 1.40
CA PHE A 23 -14.52 -4.45 1.25
C PHE A 23 -13.68 -4.78 2.51
N MET A 24 -12.97 -3.80 3.07
CA MET A 24 -12.09 -3.96 4.22
C MET A 24 -12.79 -3.67 5.55
N HIS A 25 -14.03 -4.14 5.71
CA HIS A 25 -14.78 -3.90 6.94
C HIS A 25 -14.05 -4.52 8.15
N PRO A 26 -14.09 -3.88 9.34
CA PRO A 26 -13.50 -4.47 10.54
C PRO A 26 -14.12 -5.82 10.87
N ILE A 27 -13.31 -6.76 11.35
CA ILE A 27 -13.76 -8.05 11.86
C ILE A 27 -13.90 -7.93 13.37
N ALA A 28 -15.11 -8.12 13.89
CA ALA A 28 -15.35 -8.18 15.33
C ALA A 28 -15.06 -9.60 15.84
N THR A 29 -14.25 -9.69 16.89
CA THR A 29 -13.97 -10.95 17.60
C THR A 29 -14.43 -10.83 19.04
N PHE A 30 -14.90 -11.94 19.62
CA PHE A 30 -15.40 -11.98 20.98
C PHE A 30 -14.74 -13.14 21.72
N ALA A 31 -14.41 -12.90 22.98
CA ALA A 31 -13.86 -13.91 23.88
C ALA A 31 -14.49 -13.77 25.26
N VAL A 32 -14.71 -14.90 25.94
CA VAL A 32 -15.15 -14.87 27.33
C VAL A 32 -13.95 -14.48 28.19
N ASN A 33 -14.07 -13.38 28.93
CA ASN A 33 -13.07 -12.94 29.88
C ASN A 33 -13.72 -12.86 31.28
N PRO A 34 -13.25 -13.64 32.26
CA PRO A 34 -13.77 -13.59 33.62
C PRO A 34 -13.24 -12.38 34.42
N GLN A 35 -12.28 -11.62 33.90
CA GLN A 35 -11.72 -10.43 34.54
C GLN A 35 -12.60 -9.20 34.29
N ASP A 36 -12.56 -8.23 35.22
CA ASP A 36 -13.10 -6.89 34.99
C ASP A 36 -12.26 -6.11 33.95
N TYR A 37 -12.79 -4.97 33.51
CA TYR A 37 -12.15 -4.14 32.48
C TYR A 37 -10.79 -3.62 32.95
N ASP A 38 -10.68 -3.16 34.19
CA ASP A 38 -9.45 -2.54 34.71
C ASP A 38 -8.31 -3.56 34.76
N SER A 39 -8.56 -4.75 35.31
CA SER A 39 -7.58 -5.85 35.36
C SER A 39 -7.15 -6.28 33.96
N TYR A 40 -8.10 -6.37 33.02
CA TYR A 40 -7.79 -6.73 31.64
C TYR A 40 -6.96 -5.67 30.92
N SER A 41 -7.34 -4.39 31.04
CA SER A 41 -6.62 -3.27 30.42
C SER A 41 -5.18 -3.12 30.93
N ALA A 42 -4.94 -3.49 32.19
CA ALA A 42 -3.62 -3.47 32.79
C ALA A 42 -2.73 -4.61 32.30
N ALA A 43 -3.32 -5.79 32.00
CA ALA A 43 -2.58 -6.99 31.61
C ALA A 43 -2.35 -7.11 30.09
N TYR A 44 -3.24 -6.56 29.26
CA TYR A 44 -3.24 -6.81 27.81
C TYR A 44 -3.21 -5.53 26.98
N ARG A 45 -2.53 -5.60 25.82
CA ARG A 45 -2.54 -4.52 24.83
C ARG A 45 -3.91 -4.48 24.14
N GLN A 46 -4.60 -3.35 24.24
CA GLN A 46 -5.92 -3.16 23.64
C GLN A 46 -5.86 -2.72 22.17
N THR A 47 -4.76 -2.10 21.77
CA THR A 47 -4.57 -1.60 20.41
C THR A 47 -3.18 -1.95 19.90
N TRP A 48 -3.11 -2.36 18.64
CA TRP A 48 -1.85 -2.57 17.95
C TRP A 48 -2.02 -2.24 16.47
N SER A 49 -0.98 -1.67 15.87
CA SER A 49 -0.90 -1.38 14.45
C SER A 49 0.54 -1.62 13.99
N ALA A 50 0.70 -2.20 12.81
CA ALA A 50 2.00 -2.29 12.13
C ALA A 50 2.44 -0.93 11.57
N LEU A 51 1.50 -0.05 11.26
CA LEU A 51 1.75 1.28 10.74
C LEU A 51 1.88 2.28 11.90
N THR A 52 2.89 3.13 11.85
CA THR A 52 3.07 4.24 12.80
C THR A 52 2.22 5.45 12.48
N ASP A 53 1.82 5.61 11.23
CA ASP A 53 0.94 6.67 10.74
C ASP A 53 -0.04 6.12 9.70
N THR A 54 -1.10 6.87 9.44
CA THR A 54 -2.07 6.60 8.39
C THR A 54 -1.45 6.74 7.01
N LEU A 55 -1.87 5.89 6.07
CA LEU A 55 -1.47 6.02 4.68
C LEU A 55 -2.15 7.23 4.02
N PRO A 56 -1.47 7.91 3.07
CA PRO A 56 -2.11 8.90 2.22
C PRO A 56 -3.36 8.33 1.56
N LEU A 57 -4.39 9.15 1.38
CA LEU A 57 -5.69 8.66 0.90
C LEU A 57 -5.59 7.94 -0.45
N ASN A 58 -4.65 8.31 -1.32
CA ASN A 58 -4.43 7.69 -2.62
C ASN A 58 -3.59 6.41 -2.60
N VAL A 59 -3.20 5.92 -1.42
CA VAL A 59 -2.39 4.72 -1.25
C VAL A 59 -3.15 3.69 -0.42
N HIS A 60 -3.12 2.44 -0.87
CA HIS A 60 -3.65 1.31 -0.13
C HIS A 60 -2.58 0.24 0.10
N LEU A 61 -2.51 -0.26 1.34
CA LEU A 61 -1.74 -1.46 1.68
C LEU A 61 -2.53 -2.70 1.27
N LEU A 62 -2.28 -3.18 0.07
CA LEU A 62 -2.94 -4.34 -0.52
C LEU A 62 -2.46 -5.66 0.11
N THR A 63 -1.18 -5.75 0.49
CA THR A 63 -0.63 -6.95 1.15
C THR A 63 0.39 -6.55 2.19
N LEU A 64 0.27 -7.15 3.37
CA LEU A 64 1.33 -7.24 4.38
C LEU A 64 1.35 -8.69 4.84
N ASP A 65 2.37 -9.43 4.42
CA ASP A 65 2.51 -10.86 4.75
C ASP A 65 3.90 -11.14 5.32
N GLN A 66 3.99 -12.06 6.26
CA GLN A 66 5.23 -12.47 6.90
C GLN A 66 5.69 -13.79 6.30
N LEU A 67 6.70 -13.74 5.43
CA LEU A 67 7.25 -14.93 4.76
C LEU A 67 8.21 -15.71 5.65
N GLY A 68 8.83 -15.03 6.63
CA GLY A 68 9.78 -15.62 7.57
C GLY A 68 9.89 -14.78 8.84
N PRO A 69 10.73 -15.18 9.82
CA PRO A 69 10.82 -14.50 11.11
C PRO A 69 11.11 -13.00 11.03
N LYS A 70 11.80 -12.55 9.97
CA LYS A 70 12.16 -11.14 9.73
C LYS A 70 11.93 -10.69 8.28
N ASP A 71 11.23 -11.51 7.50
CA ASP A 71 11.01 -11.27 6.08
C ASP A 71 9.54 -10.97 5.82
N TYR A 72 9.27 -9.84 5.17
CA TYR A 72 7.92 -9.36 4.91
C TYR A 72 7.73 -9.09 3.42
N LEU A 73 6.57 -9.48 2.91
CA LEU A 73 6.07 -9.10 1.60
C LEU A 73 5.07 -7.96 1.75
N ILE A 74 5.37 -6.83 1.12
CA ILE A 74 4.53 -5.63 1.15
C ILE A 74 4.09 -5.30 -0.27
N ARG A 75 2.80 -5.03 -0.45
CA ARG A 75 2.25 -4.44 -1.68
C ARG A 75 1.50 -3.17 -1.34
N LEU A 76 1.97 -2.06 -1.91
CA LEU A 76 1.30 -0.77 -1.88
C LEU A 76 0.75 -0.48 -3.27
N GLU A 77 -0.49 -0.01 -3.36
CA GLU A 77 -1.10 0.37 -4.62
C GLU A 77 -1.58 1.82 -4.60
N HIS A 78 -1.46 2.48 -5.75
CA HIS A 78 -2.11 3.76 -6.01
C HIS A 78 -3.44 3.48 -6.72
N TYR A 79 -4.54 3.49 -5.98
CA TYR A 79 -5.83 2.98 -6.46
C TYR A 79 -6.74 4.05 -7.08
N PHE A 80 -6.26 5.30 -7.17
CA PHE A 80 -6.87 6.36 -7.98
C PHE A 80 -6.28 6.34 -9.39
N GLU A 81 -7.13 6.41 -10.41
CA GLU A 81 -6.71 6.51 -11.81
C GLU A 81 -6.42 7.96 -12.22
N LEU A 82 -5.89 8.14 -13.42
CA LEU A 82 -5.66 9.46 -14.00
C LEU A 82 -6.99 10.19 -14.16
N LEU A 83 -7.07 11.43 -13.67
CA LEU A 83 -8.27 12.28 -13.69
C LEU A 83 -9.44 11.81 -12.78
N ASP A 84 -9.24 10.83 -11.90
CA ASP A 84 -10.23 10.48 -10.87
C ASP A 84 -10.43 11.62 -9.85
N ASP A 85 -9.36 12.34 -9.48
CA ASP A 85 -9.39 13.48 -8.55
C ASP A 85 -8.17 14.39 -8.75
N ASP A 86 -8.37 15.71 -8.74
CA ASP A 86 -7.30 16.71 -8.97
C ASP A 86 -6.13 16.64 -7.97
N THR A 87 -6.37 16.06 -6.79
CA THR A 87 -5.38 15.91 -5.72
C THR A 87 -4.88 14.47 -5.64
N TYR A 88 -5.79 13.51 -5.57
CA TYR A 88 -5.47 12.12 -5.26
C TYR A 88 -5.05 11.28 -6.47
N SER A 89 -5.21 11.77 -7.70
CA SER A 89 -4.64 11.14 -8.90
C SER A 89 -3.14 11.43 -9.10
N LYS A 90 -2.53 12.28 -8.27
CA LYS A 90 -1.12 12.69 -8.41
C LYS A 90 -0.18 11.69 -7.74
N PRO A 91 1.08 11.57 -8.22
CA PRO A 91 2.10 10.75 -7.56
C PRO A 91 2.31 11.11 -6.10
N VAL A 92 2.68 10.13 -5.30
CA VAL A 92 2.94 10.26 -3.85
C VAL A 92 4.20 9.48 -3.48
N THR A 93 4.95 10.02 -2.51
CA THR A 93 6.17 9.40 -1.97
C THR A 93 5.92 8.98 -0.52
N ILE A 94 6.42 7.81 -0.15
CA ILE A 94 6.22 7.23 1.19
C ILE A 94 7.57 6.76 1.71
N ASP A 95 7.87 7.07 2.97
CA ASP A 95 9.00 6.52 3.69
C ASP A 95 8.59 5.21 4.38
N LEU A 96 9.03 4.08 3.82
CA LEU A 96 8.74 2.75 4.35
C LEU A 96 9.34 2.52 5.73
N GLN A 97 10.53 3.08 6.01
CA GLN A 97 11.19 2.90 7.29
C GLN A 97 10.42 3.63 8.40
N SER A 98 9.97 4.85 8.15
CA SER A 98 9.13 5.58 9.11
C SER A 98 7.79 4.87 9.31
N LEU A 99 7.15 4.44 8.22
CA LEU A 99 5.83 3.81 8.23
C LEU A 99 5.78 2.49 9.01
N PHE A 100 6.77 1.60 8.81
CA PHE A 100 6.80 0.27 9.42
C PHE A 100 7.70 0.17 10.67
N LYS A 101 8.08 1.30 11.26
CA LYS A 101 8.96 1.34 12.45
C LYS A 101 8.44 0.51 13.63
N SER A 102 7.13 0.32 13.76
CA SER A 102 6.53 -0.46 14.86
C SER A 102 6.89 -1.96 14.82
N ILE A 103 7.22 -2.49 13.64
CA ILE A 103 7.58 -3.89 13.42
C ILE A 103 9.09 -4.10 13.23
N GLY A 104 9.89 -3.03 13.24
CA GLY A 104 11.35 -3.09 13.27
C GLY A 104 12.06 -2.07 12.37
N MET A 105 13.38 -2.23 12.28
CA MET A 105 14.23 -1.51 11.33
C MET A 105 14.35 -2.33 10.05
N ILE A 106 14.14 -1.69 8.90
CA ILE A 106 14.31 -2.26 7.57
C ILE A 106 15.80 -2.25 7.26
N SER A 107 16.42 -3.43 7.22
CA SER A 107 17.85 -3.56 6.88
C SER A 107 18.10 -3.64 5.38
N ASN A 108 17.12 -4.11 4.60
CA ASN A 108 17.21 -4.28 3.16
C ASN A 108 15.82 -4.25 2.53
N THR A 109 15.74 -3.84 1.27
CA THR A 109 14.53 -3.85 0.44
C THR A 109 14.87 -4.37 -0.95
N VAL A 110 14.04 -5.28 -1.48
CA VAL A 110 14.17 -5.76 -2.85
C VAL A 110 12.83 -5.55 -3.56
N GLU A 111 12.85 -4.82 -4.66
CA GLU A 111 11.67 -4.66 -5.51
C GLU A 111 11.49 -5.90 -6.37
N LEU A 112 10.28 -6.47 -6.37
CA LEU A 112 9.93 -7.69 -7.08
C LEU A 112 8.84 -7.39 -8.12
N THR A 113 8.67 -8.29 -9.09
CA THR A 113 7.46 -8.32 -9.93
C THR A 113 6.22 -8.56 -9.07
N LEU A 114 5.02 -8.24 -9.61
CA LEU A 114 3.75 -8.36 -8.87
C LEU A 114 3.52 -9.77 -8.27
N GLY A 115 4.00 -10.80 -8.97
CA GLY A 115 3.95 -12.20 -8.53
C GLY A 115 4.92 -12.55 -7.40
N ALA A 116 5.74 -11.61 -6.94
CA ALA A 116 6.74 -11.76 -5.88
C ALA A 116 7.75 -12.91 -6.11
N ASN A 117 8.05 -13.23 -7.38
CA ASN A 117 8.86 -14.38 -7.77
C ASN A 117 10.12 -14.03 -8.58
N LEU A 118 10.30 -12.77 -8.96
CA LEU A 118 11.43 -12.29 -9.75
C LEU A 118 11.81 -10.88 -9.28
N PRO A 119 13.08 -10.57 -9.00
CA PRO A 119 13.54 -9.20 -8.81
C PRO A 119 13.18 -8.33 -10.00
N LEU A 120 12.63 -7.13 -9.76
CA LEU A 120 12.19 -6.26 -10.85
C LEU A 120 13.36 -5.86 -11.76
N ALA A 121 14.55 -5.70 -11.18
CA ALA A 121 15.79 -5.43 -11.90
C ALA A 121 16.15 -6.53 -12.94
N ASP A 122 15.69 -7.76 -12.72
CA ASP A 122 15.96 -8.90 -13.61
C ASP A 122 14.86 -9.07 -14.67
N MET A 123 13.77 -8.30 -14.61
CA MET A 123 12.65 -8.42 -15.53
C MET A 123 13.03 -7.91 -16.93
N GLN A 124 12.91 -8.79 -17.93
CA GLN A 124 13.08 -8.45 -19.34
C GLN A 124 11.73 -8.42 -20.06
N ARG A 125 11.36 -7.28 -20.64
CA ARG A 125 10.14 -7.14 -21.47
C ARG A 125 10.49 -7.22 -22.94
N LEU A 126 9.58 -7.83 -23.71
CA LEU A 126 9.66 -7.81 -25.17
C LEU A 126 9.39 -6.41 -25.71
N ASN A 127 10.12 -6.04 -26.75
CA ASN A 127 9.92 -4.79 -27.48
C ASN A 127 8.97 -5.03 -28.66
N TRP A 128 7.92 -4.23 -28.75
CA TRP A 128 6.95 -4.29 -29.83
C TRP A 128 6.99 -2.99 -30.63
N ILE A 129 6.80 -3.12 -31.95
CA ILE A 129 6.53 -1.98 -32.83
C ILE A 129 5.01 -1.96 -33.02
N THR A 130 4.37 -0.89 -32.59
CA THR A 130 2.93 -0.70 -32.75
C THR A 130 2.59 -0.28 -34.19
N ALA A 131 1.31 -0.36 -34.56
CA ALA A 131 0.87 -0.08 -35.94
C ALA A 131 1.17 1.34 -36.42
N ASP A 132 1.33 2.29 -35.49
CA ASP A 132 1.76 3.66 -35.71
C ASP A 132 3.30 3.82 -35.74
N GLY A 133 4.05 2.72 -35.73
CA GLY A 133 5.52 2.70 -35.82
C GLY A 133 6.23 3.04 -34.52
N GLN A 134 5.52 3.18 -33.40
CA GLN A 134 6.13 3.49 -32.11
C GLN A 134 6.74 2.23 -31.48
N LEU A 135 7.95 2.36 -30.94
CA LEU A 135 8.54 1.34 -30.09
C LEU A 135 7.89 1.40 -28.70
N SER A 136 7.50 0.24 -28.16
CA SER A 136 7.06 0.13 -26.77
C SER A 136 8.25 0.35 -25.81
N GLN A 137 8.64 1.60 -25.58
CA GLN A 137 9.69 1.91 -24.60
C GLN A 137 9.09 1.95 -23.19
N MET A 138 9.80 1.34 -22.23
CA MET A 138 9.56 1.64 -20.83
C MET A 138 10.00 3.08 -20.55
N LYS A 139 9.11 3.91 -20.00
CA LYS A 139 9.55 5.09 -19.25
C LYS A 139 10.18 4.55 -17.97
N THR A 140 11.49 4.29 -18.00
CA THR A 140 12.23 4.00 -16.78
C THR A 140 12.21 5.27 -15.95
N THR A 141 11.43 5.30 -14.88
CA THR A 141 11.54 6.35 -13.86
C THR A 141 12.86 6.07 -13.13
N SER A 142 13.99 6.54 -13.67
CA SER A 142 15.32 6.50 -13.04
C SER A 142 15.43 7.39 -11.79
N LYS A 143 14.28 7.72 -11.20
CA LYS A 143 13.96 8.51 -10.01
C LYS A 143 14.52 8.10 -8.66
N PHE A 144 14.55 6.79 -8.41
CA PHE A 144 14.30 6.27 -7.07
C PHE A 144 15.53 5.72 -6.32
N PHE A 145 16.70 5.62 -6.95
CA PHE A 145 17.89 5.05 -6.31
C PHE A 145 19.20 5.85 -6.46
N GLU A 146 19.14 7.09 -6.94
CA GLU A 146 20.27 8.02 -6.84
C GLU A 146 19.98 9.12 -5.83
N GLN A 147 20.05 8.79 -4.54
CA GLN A 147 20.45 9.75 -3.52
C GLN A 147 21.12 9.03 -2.34
N GLU A 148 22.45 8.95 -2.48
CA GLU A 148 23.46 9.08 -1.42
C GLU A 148 23.60 7.95 -0.39
N VAL A 149 24.45 6.98 -0.77
CA VAL A 149 25.49 6.49 0.13
C VAL A 149 26.39 7.66 0.51
N PHE A 150 26.27 8.19 1.73
CA PHE A 150 27.37 8.81 2.47
C PHE A 150 27.12 8.73 3.99
N ILE A 151 27.99 7.95 4.64
CA ILE A 151 28.27 7.78 6.08
C ILE A 151 27.21 7.03 6.89
#